data_AF-E7EAW7-F1
#
_entry.id   AF-E7EAW7-F1
#
_cell.length_a   1.000
_cell.length_b   1.000
_cell.length_c   1.000
_cell.angle_alpha   90.00
_cell.angle_beta   90.00
_cell.angle_gamma   90.00
#
_symmetry.space_group_name_H-M   'P 1'
#
loop_
_entity.id
_entity.type
_entity.pdbx_description
1 polymer ?
#
loop_
_entity_poly.entity_id
_entity_poly.type
_entity_poly.pdbx_seq_one_letter_code
_entity_poly.pdbx_strand_id
1 'polypeptide(L)'
;LNTPPHIKPEWYFLFAYAILRSIPNKLGGVLALVLSILILILMPLLHTSKQRSMMFRPISQCLFWILVADLLTLTWIGGQPVEHP
;
A
#
# COMPACT_ATOMS: atom_id res chain seq x y z
N LEU A 1 -2.33 7.71 32.16
CA LEU A 1 -2.28 6.95 30.89
C LEU A 1 -2.25 7.97 29.77
N ASN A 2 -1.07 8.49 29.43
CA ASN A 2 -0.90 9.50 28.39
C ASN A 2 -0.36 8.83 27.14
N THR A 3 -1.17 8.80 26.08
CA THR A 3 -0.72 8.48 24.73
C THR A 3 0.15 9.64 24.22
N PRO A 4 1.35 9.38 23.70
CA PRO A 4 2.17 10.41 23.05
C PRO A 4 1.39 11.10 21.91
N PRO A 5 1.58 12.41 21.68
CA PRO A 5 0.84 13.14 20.64
C PRO A 5 1.21 12.70 19.21
N HIS A 6 2.38 12.08 19.01
CA HIS A 6 2.86 11.60 17.72
C HIS A 6 3.07 10.07 17.75
N ILE A 7 2.00 9.31 18.02
CA ILE A 7 2.06 7.85 17.90
C ILE A 7 2.14 7.47 16.43
N LYS A 8 3.18 6.73 16.10
CA LYS A 8 3.37 6.10 14.79
C LYS A 8 3.64 4.61 14.98
N PRO A 9 3.18 3.75 14.06
CA PRO A 9 3.52 2.34 14.08
C PRO A 9 4.97 2.11 13.62
N GLU A 10 5.42 0.86 13.69
CA GLU A 10 6.70 0.44 13.15
C GLU A 10 6.77 0.65 11.64
N TRP A 11 7.98 0.86 11.12
CA TRP A 11 8.21 1.32 9.74
C TRP A 11 7.60 0.39 8.67
N TYR A 12 7.60 -0.92 8.89
CA TYR A 12 7.05 -1.91 7.97
C TYR A 12 5.50 -1.92 7.93
N PHE A 13 4.83 -1.27 8.88
CA PHE A 13 3.38 -1.08 8.88
C PHE A 13 2.94 0.26 8.29
N LEU A 14 3.87 1.18 7.98
CA LEU A 14 3.51 2.54 7.57
C LEU A 14 2.70 2.61 6.28
N PHE A 15 2.98 1.75 5.29
CA PHE A 15 2.20 1.73 4.03
C PHE A 15 0.73 1.39 4.29
N ALA A 16 0.48 0.41 5.14
CA ALA A 16 -0.85 -0.07 5.47
C ALA A 16 -1.59 0.95 6.35
N TYR A 17 -0.86 1.57 7.29
CA TYR A 17 -1.35 2.69 8.08
C TYR A 17 -1.74 3.90 7.21
N ALA A 18 -0.94 4.23 6.18
CA ALA A 18 -1.24 5.29 5.22
C ALA A 18 -2.54 5.03 4.44
N ILE A 19 -2.78 3.77 4.02
CA ILE A 19 -4.03 3.37 3.36
C ILE A 19 -5.23 3.54 4.31
N LEU A 20 -5.11 3.08 5.56
CA LEU A 20 -6.16 3.18 6.58
C LEU A 20 -6.58 4.64 6.84
N ARG A 21 -5.61 5.55 7.00
CA ARG A 21 -5.87 6.97 7.28
C ARG A 21 -6.35 7.77 6.06
N SER A 22 -6.13 7.27 4.85
CA SER A 22 -6.55 7.94 3.61
C SER A 22 -8.07 7.91 3.40
N ILE A 23 -8.79 7.01 4.09
CA ILE A 23 -10.23 6.86 3.95
C ILE A 23 -10.94 7.47 5.18
N PRO A 24 -11.74 8.55 5.01
CA PRO A 24 -12.45 9.21 6.12
C PRO A 24 -13.70 8.43 6.57
N ASN A 25 -13.61 7.10 6.63
CA ASN A 25 -14.67 6.20 7.08
C ASN A 25 -14.06 5.02 7.85
N LYS A 26 -14.60 4.72 9.04
CA LYS A 26 -14.07 3.67 9.91
C LYS A 26 -14.12 2.28 9.28
N LEU A 27 -15.25 1.90 8.66
CA LEU A 27 -15.40 0.59 8.03
C LEU A 27 -14.60 0.53 6.72
N GLY A 28 -14.67 1.57 5.90
CA GLY A 28 -13.96 1.65 4.62
C GLY A 28 -12.45 1.55 4.78
N GLY A 29 -11.87 2.24 5.77
CA GLY A 29 -10.45 2.15 6.07
C GLY A 29 -9.99 0.75 6.46
N VAL A 30 -10.75 0.06 7.33
CA VAL A 30 -10.44 -1.32 7.74
C VAL A 30 -10.56 -2.28 6.56
N LEU A 31 -11.59 -2.14 5.73
CA LEU A 31 -11.74 -2.96 4.52
C LEU A 31 -10.59 -2.74 3.53
N ALA A 32 -10.18 -1.49 3.30
CA ALA A 32 -9.05 -1.18 2.42
C ALA A 32 -7.72 -1.74 2.95
N LEU A 33 -7.49 -1.65 4.25
CA LEU A 33 -6.33 -2.26 4.90
C LEU A 33 -6.27 -3.77 4.62
N VAL A 34 -7.36 -4.49 4.88
CA VAL A 34 -7.44 -5.93 4.66
C VAL A 34 -7.27 -6.27 3.18
N LEU A 35 -7.93 -5.53 2.29
CA LEU A 35 -7.83 -5.71 0.84
C LEU A 35 -6.42 -5.46 0.31
N SER A 36 -5.66 -4.52 0.89
CA SER A 36 -4.27 -4.24 0.48
C SER A 36 -3.34 -5.45 0.64
N ILE A 37 -3.68 -6.38 1.54
CA ILE A 37 -2.94 -7.63 1.74
C ILE A 37 -3.60 -8.77 0.96
N LEU A 38 -4.93 -8.88 1.00
CA LEU A 38 -5.67 -9.95 0.31
C LEU A 38 -5.48 -9.93 -1.21
N ILE A 39 -5.21 -8.77 -1.80
CA ILE A 39 -4.95 -8.65 -3.24
C ILE A 39 -3.79 -9.56 -3.70
N LEU A 40 -2.82 -9.86 -2.82
CA LEU A 40 -1.70 -10.75 -3.11
C LEU A 40 -2.17 -12.19 -3.40
N ILE A 41 -3.23 -12.64 -2.74
CA ILE A 41 -3.83 -13.97 -2.96
C ILE A 41 -4.56 -14.02 -4.31
N LEU A 42 -5.08 -12.88 -4.78
CA LEU A 42 -5.75 -12.77 -6.07
C LEU A 42 -4.77 -12.67 -7.25
N MET A 43 -3.49 -12.39 -7.01
CA MET A 43 -2.47 -12.22 -8.06
C MET A 43 -2.40 -13.38 -9.08
N PRO A 44 -2.47 -14.67 -8.70
CA PRO A 44 -2.47 -15.77 -9.65
C PRO A 44 -3.71 -15.76 -10.57
N LEU A 45 -4.87 -15.34 -10.06
CA LEU A 45 -6.11 -15.26 -10.82
C LEU A 45 -6.12 -14.07 -11.78
N LEU A 46 -5.45 -12.98 -11.41
CA LEU A 46 -5.30 -11.78 -12.23
C LEU A 46 -4.20 -11.91 -13.29
N HIS A 47 -3.43 -13.00 -13.30
CA HIS A 47 -2.37 -13.21 -14.29
C HIS A 47 -2.95 -13.59 -15.66
N THR A 48 -3.09 -12.61 -16.55
CA THR A 48 -3.64 -12.80 -17.90
C THR A 48 -2.60 -13.06 -18.98
N SER A 49 -1.30 -12.94 -18.66
CA SER A 49 -0.24 -13.10 -19.65
C SER A 49 0.07 -14.56 -19.93
N LYS A 50 0.44 -14.86 -21.17
CA LYS A 50 0.95 -16.19 -21.56
C LYS A 50 2.38 -16.44 -21.07
N GLN A 51 3.10 -15.38 -20.68
CA GLN A 51 4.48 -15.46 -20.20
C GLN A 51 4.53 -15.27 -18.68
N ARG A 52 5.07 -16.28 -17.99
CA ARG A 52 5.18 -16.29 -16.52
C ARG A 52 6.07 -15.19 -15.97
N SER A 53 7.22 -14.94 -16.61
CA SER A 53 8.19 -13.93 -16.16
C SER A 53 7.88 -12.56 -16.76
N MET A 54 8.23 -11.51 -16.01
CA MET A 54 8.19 -10.13 -16.52
C MET A 54 9.43 -9.76 -17.34
N MET A 55 10.47 -10.61 -17.42
CA MET A 55 11.74 -10.32 -18.09
C MET A 55 11.57 -9.81 -19.55
N PHE A 56 10.61 -10.35 -20.29
CA PHE A 56 10.34 -9.97 -21.69
C PHE A 56 9.06 -9.15 -21.85
N ARG A 57 8.60 -8.48 -20.78
CA ARG A 57 7.35 -7.70 -20.73
C ARG A 57 7.62 -6.27 -20.27
N PRO A 58 8.13 -5.38 -21.14
CA PRO A 58 8.57 -4.02 -20.75
C PRO A 58 7.47 -3.20 -20.04
N ILE A 59 6.23 -3.27 -20.53
CA ILE A 59 5.09 -2.57 -19.91
C ILE A 59 4.85 -3.08 -18.50
N SER A 60 4.88 -4.40 -18.28
CA SER A 60 4.68 -5.00 -16.95
C SER A 60 5.82 -4.68 -15.99
N GLN A 61 7.07 -4.58 -16.47
CA GLN A 61 8.20 -4.12 -15.66
C GLN A 61 8.01 -2.67 -15.21
N CYS A 62 7.60 -1.78 -16.13
CA CYS A 62 7.33 -0.38 -15.80
C CYS A 62 6.24 -0.27 -14.72
N LEU A 63 5.12 -0.97 -14.88
CA LEU A 63 4.03 -0.99 -13.90
C LEU A 63 4.47 -1.58 -12.54
N PHE A 64 5.32 -2.61 -12.54
CA PHE A 64 5.89 -3.15 -11.30
C PHE A 64 6.73 -2.12 -10.56
N TRP A 65 7.59 -1.37 -11.26
CA TRP A 65 8.40 -0.33 -10.63
C TRP A 65 7.58 0.87 -10.16
N ILE A 66 6.50 1.22 -10.87
CA ILE A 66 5.53 2.22 -10.40
C ILE A 66 4.88 1.73 -9.09
N LEU A 67 4.47 0.47 -9.00
CA LEU A 67 3.91 -0.11 -7.77
C LEU A 67 4.91 -0.06 -6.60
N VAL A 68 6.19 -0.37 -6.86
CA VAL A 68 7.25 -0.27 -5.84
C VAL A 68 7.43 1.18 -5.37
N ALA A 69 7.46 2.14 -6.31
CA ALA A 69 7.55 3.55 -5.97
C ALA A 69 6.34 4.05 -5.17
N ASP A 70 5.14 3.58 -5.50
CA ASP A 70 3.91 3.89 -4.76
C ASP A 70 3.97 3.36 -3.31
N LEU A 71 4.42 2.12 -3.10
CA LEU A 71 4.61 1.55 -1.76
C LEU A 71 5.62 2.34 -0.92
N LEU A 72 6.72 2.81 -1.54
CA LEU A 72 7.69 3.68 -0.88
C LEU A 72 7.05 5.03 -0.51
N THR A 73 6.25 5.59 -1.41
CA THR A 73 5.52 6.84 -1.19
C THR A 73 4.51 6.70 -0.04
N LEU A 74 3.74 5.62 0.00
CA LEU A 74 2.81 5.31 1.10
C LEU A 74 3.54 5.16 2.43
N THR A 75 4.68 4.48 2.43
CA THR A 75 5.52 4.34 3.64
C THR A 75 5.99 5.70 4.14
N TRP A 76 6.41 6.58 3.23
CA TRP A 76 6.82 7.94 3.57
C TRP A 76 5.65 8.78 4.11
N ILE A 77 4.51 8.81 3.42
CA ILE A 77 3.30 9.55 3.84
C ILE A 77 2.76 9.03 5.17
N GLY A 78 2.82 7.72 5.42
CA GLY A 78 2.41 7.13 6.69
C GLY A 78 3.18 7.67 7.89
N GLY A 79 4.41 8.14 7.69
CA GLY A 79 5.25 8.77 8.71
C GLY A 79 5.04 10.28 8.88
N GLN A 80 4.33 10.95 7.96
CA GLN A 80 4.04 12.38 8.03
C GLN A 80 2.80 12.68 8.89
N PRO A 81 2.67 13.89 9.46
CA PRO A 81 1.42 14.32 10.10
C PRO A 81 0.25 14.37 9.09
N VAL A 82 -0.99 14.44 9.57
CA VAL A 82 -2.20 14.58 8.72
C VAL A 82 -2.43 16.06 8.48
N GLU A 83 -1.71 16.62 7.51
CA GLU A 83 -1.78 18.03 7.13
C GLU A 83 -1.98 18.17 5.62
N HIS A 84 -2.45 19.34 5.17
CA HIS A 84 -2.56 19.63 3.75
C HIS A 84 -1.17 19.76 3.12
N PRO A 85 -1.00 19.37 1.84
CA PRO A 85 0.26 19.55 1.12
C PRO A 85 0.60 21.03 0.89
#